data_AF-A0A1U7NCX1-F1
#
_entry.id   AF-A0A1U7NCX1-F1
#
_cell.length_a   1.000
_cell.length_b   1.000
_cell.length_c   1.000
_cell.angle_alpha   90.00
_cell.angle_beta   90.00
_cell.angle_gamma   90.00
#
_symmetry.space_group_name_H-M   'P 1'
#
loop_
_entity.id
_entity.type
_entity.pdbx_description
1 polymer ?
#
loop_
_entity_poly.entity_id
_entity_poly.type
_entity_poly.pdbx_seq_one_letter_code
_entity_poly.pdbx_strand_id
1 'polypeptide(L)'
;MITLYAIEQLSPDELKTIGKEAVKRMETAAESLREKAGSMEEKDLYGQLIDYAEEKIKNYLASEDTIKSVLTNPHNIENAFNEMTSTPEFEKIGTEEHRRLPRVVMMMLLAGAEANAADAALSYISRHTDKNPAEFNAVEKLVEIYNGYFRDALEYGKGNDKKLTFTGEKQ
;
A
#
# COMPACT_ATOMS: atom_id res chain seq x y z
N MET A 1 -15.58 3.26 12.88
CA MET A 1 -15.89 3.68 11.50
C MET A 1 -15.65 5.18 11.44
N ILE A 2 -14.52 5.60 10.89
CA ILE A 2 -14.20 7.03 10.73
C ILE A 2 -15.00 7.50 9.51
N THR A 3 -16.12 8.19 9.72
CA THR A 3 -16.91 8.73 8.62
C THR A 3 -16.19 9.97 8.09
N LEU A 4 -15.45 9.80 6.99
CA LEU A 4 -14.67 10.83 6.33
C LEU A 4 -15.56 11.55 5.33
N TYR A 5 -16.38 12.49 5.80
CA TYR A 5 -17.32 13.24 4.96
C TYR A 5 -16.62 13.90 3.76
N ALA A 6 -15.42 14.44 3.92
CA ALA A 6 -14.57 14.93 2.82
C ALA A 6 -14.28 13.87 1.73
N ILE A 7 -14.08 12.61 2.10
CA ILE A 7 -13.76 11.54 1.14
C ILE A 7 -15.03 11.05 0.43
N GLU A 8 -16.17 11.05 1.12
CA GLU A 8 -17.46 10.72 0.49
C GLU A 8 -17.88 11.74 -0.58
N GLN A 9 -17.39 12.98 -0.49
CA GLN A 9 -17.66 14.04 -1.45
C GLN A 9 -16.70 14.07 -2.65
N LEU A 10 -15.61 13.29 -2.63
CA LEU A 10 -14.72 13.19 -3.78
C LEU A 10 -15.46 12.57 -4.97
N SER A 11 -15.47 13.30 -6.06
CA SER A 11 -15.98 12.85 -7.36
C SER A 11 -15.07 11.77 -7.98
N PRO A 12 -15.62 10.97 -8.91
CA PRO A 12 -14.86 10.03 -9.73
C PRO A 12 -13.53 10.58 -10.29
N ASP A 13 -13.56 11.78 -10.88
CA ASP A 13 -12.38 12.40 -11.49
C ASP A 13 -11.30 12.79 -10.45
N GLU A 14 -11.71 13.17 -9.24
CA GLU A 14 -10.80 13.47 -8.14
C GLU A 14 -10.14 12.21 -7.61
N LEU A 15 -10.91 11.15 -7.39
CA LEU A 15 -10.41 9.83 -6.98
C LEU A 15 -9.41 9.29 -8.00
N LYS A 16 -9.70 9.44 -9.30
CA LYS A 16 -8.80 9.07 -10.38
C LYS A 16 -7.50 9.88 -10.39
N THR A 17 -7.59 11.17 -10.09
CA THR A 17 -6.41 12.06 -9.97
C THR A 17 -5.53 11.64 -8.80
N ILE A 18 -6.13 11.34 -7.65
CA ILE A 18 -5.44 10.82 -6.46
C ILE A 18 -4.76 9.47 -6.79
N GLY A 19 -5.47 8.55 -7.43
CA GLY A 19 -4.93 7.24 -7.82
C GLY A 19 -3.71 7.35 -8.75
N LYS A 20 -3.77 8.25 -9.75
CA LYS A 20 -2.62 8.51 -10.64
C LYS A 20 -1.40 9.05 -9.90
N GLU A 21 -1.61 9.97 -8.97
CA GLU A 21 -0.53 10.53 -8.15
C GLU A 21 0.07 9.46 -7.22
N ALA A 22 -0.78 8.61 -6.63
CA ALA A 22 -0.33 7.49 -5.80
C ALA A 22 0.52 6.49 -6.60
N VAL A 23 0.07 6.12 -7.81
CA VAL A 23 0.82 5.24 -8.73
C VAL A 23 2.17 5.85 -9.08
N LYS A 24 2.21 7.13 -9.44
CA LYS A 24 3.47 7.82 -9.79
C LYS A 24 4.48 7.78 -8.63
N ARG A 25 4.02 8.02 -7.40
CA ARG A 25 4.88 7.96 -6.19
C ARG A 25 5.39 6.55 -5.93
N MET A 26 4.53 5.55 -6.14
CA MET A 26 4.90 4.14 -6.03
C MET A 26 5.93 3.75 -7.10
N GLU A 27 5.78 4.18 -8.35
CA GLU A 27 6.73 3.92 -9.44
C GLU A 27 8.13 4.44 -9.08
N THR A 28 8.22 5.68 -8.60
CA THR A 28 9.50 6.27 -8.13
C THR A 28 10.11 5.48 -6.96
N ALA A 29 9.28 5.00 -6.02
CA ALA A 29 9.74 4.16 -4.93
C ALA A 29 10.21 2.79 -5.42
N ALA A 30 9.51 2.18 -6.39
CA ALA A 30 9.86 0.90 -6.98
C ALA A 30 11.19 0.96 -7.74
N GLU A 31 11.43 2.02 -8.51
CA GLU A 31 12.74 2.29 -9.15
C GLU A 31 13.87 2.36 -8.11
N SER A 32 13.67 3.14 -7.04
CA SER A 32 14.64 3.24 -5.95
C SER A 32 14.91 1.89 -5.26
N LEU A 33 13.89 1.03 -5.16
CA LEU A 33 14.03 -0.31 -4.60
C LEU A 33 14.78 -1.25 -5.56
N ARG A 34 14.55 -1.16 -6.88
CA ARG A 34 15.29 -1.92 -7.89
C ARG A 34 16.78 -1.57 -7.88
N GLU A 35 17.11 -0.29 -7.80
CA GLU A 35 18.50 0.15 -7.72
C GLU A 35 19.22 -0.44 -6.50
N LYS A 36 18.56 -0.43 -5.33
CA LYS A 36 19.07 -1.06 -4.12
C LYS A 36 19.19 -2.57 -4.28
N ALA A 37 18.14 -3.22 -4.79
CA ALA A 37 18.11 -4.66 -5.03
C ALA A 37 19.25 -5.13 -5.94
N GLY A 38 19.62 -4.32 -6.95
CA GLY A 38 20.73 -4.61 -7.86
C GLY A 38 22.09 -4.80 -7.19
N SER A 39 22.24 -4.33 -5.94
CA SER A 39 23.45 -4.49 -5.13
C SER A 39 23.40 -5.66 -4.14
N MET A 40 22.28 -6.39 -4.06
CA MET A 40 22.05 -7.48 -3.11
C MET A 40 22.41 -8.85 -3.70
N GLU A 41 22.70 -9.82 -2.85
CA GLU A 41 23.03 -11.20 -3.24
C GLU A 41 21.88 -11.87 -4.03
N GLU A 42 20.64 -11.62 -3.63
CA GLU A 42 19.42 -12.16 -4.26
C GLU A 42 18.76 -11.15 -5.23
N LYS A 43 19.54 -10.31 -5.91
CA LYS A 43 19.03 -9.23 -6.77
C LYS A 43 17.93 -9.67 -7.75
N ASP A 44 18.03 -10.88 -8.32
CA ASP A 44 17.08 -11.38 -9.32
C ASP A 44 15.72 -11.72 -8.66
N LEU A 45 15.73 -12.25 -7.44
CA LEU A 45 14.53 -12.53 -6.66
C LEU A 45 13.85 -11.22 -6.25
N TYR A 46 14.61 -10.27 -5.71
CA TYR A 46 14.08 -8.95 -5.36
C TYR A 46 13.52 -8.22 -6.58
N GLY A 47 14.20 -8.27 -7.72
CA GLY A 47 13.72 -7.70 -8.98
C GLY A 47 12.37 -8.28 -9.40
N GLN A 48 12.25 -9.60 -9.46
CA GLN A 48 10.99 -10.28 -9.80
C GLN A 48 9.85 -9.92 -8.84
N LEU A 49 10.14 -9.84 -7.53
CA LEU A 49 9.15 -9.46 -6.53
C LEU A 49 8.68 -8.02 -6.68
N ILE A 50 9.60 -7.08 -6.92
CA ILE A 50 9.27 -5.67 -7.13
C ILE A 50 8.44 -5.51 -8.41
N ASP A 51 8.85 -6.16 -9.51
CA ASP A 51 8.13 -6.10 -10.79
C ASP A 51 6.71 -6.65 -10.66
N TYR A 52 6.56 -7.83 -10.04
CA TYR A 52 5.25 -8.44 -9.80
C TYR A 52 4.36 -7.53 -8.94
N ALA A 53 4.88 -7.05 -7.81
CA ALA A 53 4.12 -6.22 -6.89
C ALA A 53 3.71 -4.89 -7.54
N GLU A 54 4.63 -4.25 -8.27
CA GLU A 54 4.35 -2.99 -8.97
C GLU A 54 3.21 -3.16 -9.98
N GLU A 55 3.23 -4.22 -10.80
CA GLU A 55 2.18 -4.48 -11.77
C GLU A 55 0.82 -4.68 -11.10
N LYS A 56 0.75 -5.53 -10.06
CA LYS A 56 -0.51 -5.82 -9.36
C LYS A 56 -1.05 -4.58 -8.64
N ILE A 57 -0.19 -3.79 -8.00
CA ILE A 57 -0.60 -2.60 -7.27
C ILE A 57 -1.03 -1.48 -8.23
N LYS A 58 -0.38 -1.31 -9.38
CA LYS A 58 -0.83 -0.37 -10.43
C LYS A 58 -2.26 -0.66 -10.86
N ASN A 59 -2.56 -1.92 -11.14
CA ASN A 59 -3.90 -2.35 -11.54
C ASN A 59 -4.91 -2.16 -10.41
N TYR A 60 -4.51 -2.43 -9.16
CA TYR A 60 -5.33 -2.21 -7.99
C TYR A 60 -5.72 -0.73 -7.81
N LEU A 61 -4.74 0.18 -7.84
CA LEU A 61 -4.96 1.62 -7.66
C LEU A 61 -5.54 2.34 -8.89
N ALA A 62 -5.67 1.66 -10.03
CA ALA A 62 -6.26 2.23 -11.24
C ALA A 62 -7.79 2.45 -11.12
N SER A 63 -8.45 1.78 -10.16
CA SER A 63 -9.89 1.87 -9.95
C SER A 63 -10.25 2.93 -8.91
N GLU A 64 -11.24 3.77 -9.24
CA GLU A 64 -11.79 4.77 -8.33
C GLU A 64 -12.42 4.13 -7.09
N ASP A 65 -13.08 2.99 -7.24
CA ASP A 65 -13.65 2.22 -6.13
C ASP A 65 -12.57 1.72 -5.17
N THR A 66 -11.41 1.33 -5.71
CA THR A 66 -10.25 0.95 -4.90
C THR A 66 -9.74 2.14 -4.11
N ILE A 67 -9.51 3.29 -4.77
CA ILE A 67 -9.03 4.49 -4.08
C ILE A 67 -10.01 4.90 -2.97
N LYS A 68 -11.32 4.85 -3.25
CA LYS A 68 -12.34 5.11 -2.23
C LYS A 68 -12.28 4.10 -1.09
N SER A 69 -12.10 2.82 -1.37
CA SER A 69 -11.93 1.78 -0.35
C SER A 69 -10.70 2.03 0.53
N VAL A 70 -9.55 2.35 -0.06
CA VAL A 70 -8.32 2.71 0.66
C VAL A 70 -8.58 3.89 1.60
N LEU A 71 -9.27 4.91 1.12
CA LEU A 71 -9.55 6.11 1.89
C LEU A 71 -10.64 5.94 2.97
N THR A 72 -11.42 4.86 2.96
CA THR A 72 -12.58 4.70 3.87
C THR A 72 -12.53 3.45 4.73
N ASN A 73 -11.78 2.43 4.31
CA ASN A 73 -11.69 1.15 4.98
C ASN A 73 -10.27 0.57 4.89
N PRO A 74 -9.35 1.01 5.77
CA PRO A 74 -7.95 0.59 5.73
C PRO A 74 -7.73 -0.88 6.04
N HIS A 75 -8.74 -1.63 6.51
CA HIS A 75 -8.63 -3.08 6.71
C HIS A 75 -8.79 -3.87 5.40
N ASN A 76 -9.32 -3.26 4.33
CA ASN A 76 -9.45 -3.93 3.04
C ASN A 76 -8.10 -4.27 2.38
N ILE A 77 -7.00 -3.69 2.87
CA ILE A 77 -5.64 -4.08 2.48
C ILE A 77 -5.39 -5.59 2.65
N GLU A 78 -6.01 -6.23 3.65
CA GLU A 78 -5.85 -7.68 3.87
C GLU A 78 -6.42 -8.48 2.70
N ASN A 79 -7.59 -8.06 2.20
CA ASN A 79 -8.23 -8.69 1.05
C ASN A 79 -7.37 -8.50 -0.21
N ALA A 80 -6.93 -7.28 -0.48
CA ALA A 80 -6.06 -6.97 -1.61
C ALA A 80 -4.75 -7.78 -1.56
N PHE A 81 -4.13 -7.85 -0.38
CA PHE A 81 -2.92 -8.64 -0.17
C PHE A 81 -3.16 -10.14 -0.43
N ASN A 82 -4.26 -10.70 0.08
CA ASN A 82 -4.57 -12.11 -0.12
C ASN A 82 -4.84 -12.41 -1.61
N GLU A 83 -5.58 -11.55 -2.31
CA GLU A 83 -5.81 -11.68 -3.76
C GLU A 83 -4.49 -11.65 -4.55
N MET A 84 -3.59 -10.73 -4.22
CA MET A 84 -2.31 -10.57 -4.92
C MET A 84 -1.31 -11.69 -4.63
N THR A 85 -1.42 -12.35 -3.47
CA THR A 85 -0.46 -13.39 -3.03
C THR A 85 -0.96 -14.82 -3.18
N SER A 86 -2.24 -15.04 -3.52
CA SER A 86 -2.82 -16.37 -3.71
C SER A 86 -2.80 -16.83 -5.18
N THR A 87 -1.95 -16.22 -6.00
CA THR A 87 -1.83 -16.56 -7.43
C THR A 87 -0.72 -17.59 -7.66
N PRO A 88 -0.86 -18.48 -8.67
CA PRO A 88 0.21 -19.39 -9.06
C PRO A 88 1.47 -18.66 -9.54
N GLU A 89 1.33 -17.42 -10.02
CA GLU A 89 2.45 -16.55 -10.42
C GLU A 89 3.28 -16.17 -9.21
N PHE A 90 2.65 -15.70 -8.14
CA PHE A 90 3.32 -15.30 -6.91
C PHE A 90 4.00 -16.47 -6.19
N GLU A 91 3.34 -17.62 -6.13
CA GLU A 91 3.89 -18.83 -5.50
C GLU A 91 5.20 -19.28 -6.15
N LYS A 92 5.37 -19.05 -7.45
CA LYS A 92 6.60 -19.41 -8.20
C LYS A 92 7.78 -18.50 -7.90
N ILE A 93 7.55 -17.30 -7.37
CA ILE A 93 8.62 -16.35 -7.06
C ILE A 93 9.34 -16.76 -5.76
N GLY A 94 8.63 -17.40 -4.82
CA GLY A 94 9.21 -17.87 -3.58
C GLY A 94 10.06 -19.15 -3.74
N THR A 95 11.16 -19.24 -3.00
CA THR A 95 11.91 -20.49 -2.79
C THR A 95 11.69 -21.01 -1.38
N GLU A 96 12.03 -22.27 -1.13
CA GLU A 96 11.93 -22.88 0.21
C GLU A 96 12.83 -22.15 1.24
N GLU A 97 14.00 -21.67 0.79
CA GLU A 97 14.93 -20.84 1.58
C GLU A 97 14.37 -19.45 1.92
N HIS A 98 13.60 -18.84 1.02
CA HIS A 98 13.06 -17.48 1.18
C HIS A 98 11.54 -17.44 1.35
N ARG A 99 10.93 -18.49 1.90
CA ARG A 99 9.47 -18.68 1.94
C ARG A 99 8.64 -17.51 2.49
N ARG A 100 9.23 -16.64 3.32
CA ARG A 100 8.56 -15.46 3.90
C ARG A 100 8.80 -14.18 3.12
N LEU A 101 9.92 -14.07 2.41
CA LEU A 101 10.38 -12.85 1.77
C LEU A 101 9.38 -12.31 0.73
N PRO A 102 8.80 -13.11 -0.19
CA PRO A 102 7.80 -12.62 -1.12
C PRO A 102 6.63 -11.91 -0.45
N ARG A 103 6.08 -12.51 0.62
CA ARG A 103 4.94 -11.98 1.36
C ARG A 103 5.27 -10.69 2.10
N VAL A 104 6.49 -10.58 2.64
CA VAL A 104 7.00 -9.35 3.26
C VAL A 104 7.09 -8.24 2.23
N VAL A 105 7.77 -8.48 1.10
CA VAL A 105 7.97 -7.48 0.05
C VAL A 105 6.63 -7.00 -0.51
N MET A 106 5.70 -7.93 -0.78
CA MET A 106 4.37 -7.61 -1.27
C MET A 106 3.58 -6.72 -0.30
N MET A 107 3.59 -7.05 1.01
CA MET A 107 2.88 -6.26 2.01
C MET A 107 3.52 -4.87 2.17
N MET A 108 4.84 -4.77 2.19
CA MET A 108 5.54 -3.49 2.30
C MET A 108 5.20 -2.57 1.13
N LEU A 109 5.20 -3.09 -0.10
CA LEU A 109 4.87 -2.33 -1.29
C LEU A 109 3.39 -1.93 -1.31
N LEU A 110 2.48 -2.84 -0.96
CA LEU A 110 1.04 -2.55 -0.91
C LEU A 110 0.72 -1.50 0.17
N ALA A 111 1.24 -1.67 1.39
CA ALA A 111 1.05 -0.71 2.47
C ALA A 111 1.63 0.66 2.13
N GLY A 112 2.83 0.70 1.51
CA GLY A 112 3.41 1.94 1.02
C GLY A 112 2.58 2.61 -0.08
N ALA A 113 1.96 1.83 -0.95
CA ALA A 113 1.10 2.34 -2.01
C ALA A 113 -0.23 2.91 -1.48
N GLU A 114 -0.86 2.24 -0.51
CA GLU A 114 -2.06 2.76 0.17
C GLU A 114 -1.74 4.00 1.02
N ALA A 115 -0.57 4.06 1.66
CA ALA A 115 -0.07 5.27 2.33
C ALA A 115 0.12 6.43 1.34
N ASN A 116 0.69 6.16 0.16
CA ASN A 116 0.85 7.16 -0.90
C ASN A 116 -0.50 7.67 -1.41
N ALA A 117 -1.52 6.82 -1.50
CA ALA A 117 -2.87 7.22 -1.88
C ALA A 117 -3.51 8.11 -0.81
N ALA A 118 -3.38 7.76 0.48
CA ALA A 118 -3.84 8.60 1.58
C ALA A 118 -3.14 9.97 1.61
N ASP A 119 -1.83 10.02 1.41
CA ASP A 119 -1.07 11.28 1.38
C ASP A 119 -1.38 12.14 0.13
N ALA A 120 -1.63 11.49 -1.02
CA ALA A 120 -2.10 12.17 -2.22
C ALA A 120 -3.50 12.78 -2.01
N ALA A 121 -4.41 12.07 -1.34
CA ALA A 121 -5.71 12.60 -0.97
C ALA A 121 -5.59 13.78 0.01
N LEU A 122 -4.72 13.68 1.01
CA LEU A 122 -4.43 14.77 1.95
C LEU A 122 -3.94 16.03 1.23
N SER A 123 -2.99 15.84 0.30
CA SER A 123 -2.48 16.91 -0.56
C SER A 123 -3.58 17.54 -1.41
N TYR A 124 -4.48 16.73 -1.96
CA TYR A 124 -5.60 17.20 -2.77
C TYR A 124 -6.59 18.04 -1.95
N ILE A 125 -7.08 17.50 -0.84
CA ILE A 125 -8.05 18.13 0.08
C ILE A 125 -7.49 19.47 0.58
N SER A 126 -6.22 19.51 0.98
CA SER A 126 -5.55 20.72 1.48
C SER A 126 -5.52 21.90 0.49
N ARG A 127 -5.61 21.63 -0.82
CA ARG A 127 -5.53 22.61 -1.91
C ARG A 127 -6.89 23.06 -2.43
N HIS A 128 -7.94 22.25 -2.24
CA HIS A 128 -9.23 22.43 -2.91
C HIS A 128 -10.42 22.59 -1.96
N THR A 129 -10.24 22.39 -0.65
CA THR A 129 -11.32 22.53 0.34
C THR A 129 -10.94 23.51 1.44
N ASP A 130 -11.94 24.19 2.00
CA ASP A 130 -11.76 24.91 3.25
C ASP A 130 -11.38 23.89 4.33
N LYS A 131 -10.22 24.10 4.96
CA LYS A 131 -9.62 23.14 5.90
C LYS A 131 -10.57 22.85 7.07
N ASN A 132 -11.33 21.77 6.98
CA ASN A 132 -11.99 21.19 8.14
C ASN A 132 -10.96 20.35 8.91
N PRO A 133 -10.51 20.78 10.10
CA PRO A 133 -9.41 20.10 10.80
C PRO A 133 -9.73 18.65 11.15
N ALA A 134 -11.02 18.32 11.38
CA ALA A 134 -11.43 16.96 11.71
C ALA A 134 -11.23 15.99 10.55
N GLU A 135 -11.51 16.42 9.32
CA GLU A 135 -11.37 15.60 8.11
C GLU A 135 -9.91 15.43 7.73
N PHE A 136 -9.12 16.50 7.85
CA PHE A 136 -7.68 16.47 7.62
C PHE A 136 -6.98 15.49 8.58
N ASN A 137 -7.24 15.62 9.88
CA ASN A 137 -6.68 14.72 10.91
C ASN A 137 -7.05 13.25 10.66
N ALA A 138 -8.23 13.01 10.11
CA ALA A 138 -8.71 11.66 9.88
C ALA A 138 -8.05 11.01 8.65
N VAL A 139 -7.68 11.78 7.62
CA VAL A 139 -6.84 11.30 6.51
C VAL A 139 -5.38 11.12 6.95
N GLU A 140 -4.85 12.00 7.80
CA GLU A 140 -3.51 11.82 8.40
C GLU A 140 -3.41 10.50 9.18
N LYS A 141 -4.44 10.15 9.96
CA LYS A 141 -4.52 8.86 10.66
C LYS A 141 -4.49 7.66 9.71
N LEU A 142 -5.04 7.76 8.51
CA LEU A 142 -4.94 6.67 7.52
C LEU A 142 -3.48 6.44 7.10
N VAL A 143 -2.72 7.51 6.88
CA VAL A 143 -1.28 7.41 6.58
C VAL A 143 -0.55 6.72 7.72
N GLU A 144 -0.86 7.04 8.98
CA GLU A 144 -0.29 6.38 10.15
C GLU A 144 -0.64 4.88 10.23
N ILE A 145 -1.90 4.52 9.95
CA ILE A 145 -2.36 3.13 9.90
C ILE A 145 -1.59 2.34 8.85
N TYR A 146 -1.47 2.86 7.63
CA TYR A 146 -0.74 2.21 6.55
C TYR A 146 0.75 2.06 6.84
N ASN A 147 1.37 3.06 7.46
CA ASN A 147 2.73 2.95 7.98
C ASN A 147 2.85 1.95 9.14
N GLY A 148 1.77 1.71 9.89
CA GLY A 148 1.64 0.59 10.83
C GLY A 148 1.77 -0.77 10.14
N TYR A 149 1.00 -1.00 9.08
CA TYR A 149 1.07 -2.25 8.30
C TYR A 149 2.44 -2.48 7.67
N PHE A 150 3.09 -1.42 7.19
CA PHE A 150 4.48 -1.52 6.73
C PHE A 150 5.42 -2.02 7.83
N ARG A 151 5.25 -1.57 9.08
CA ARG A 151 6.04 -2.02 10.23
C ARG A 151 5.72 -3.48 10.59
N ASP A 152 4.45 -3.88 10.58
CA ASP A 152 4.04 -5.27 10.80
C ASP A 152 4.71 -6.22 9.78
N ALA A 153 4.84 -5.81 8.51
CA ALA A 153 5.55 -6.57 7.48
C ALA A 153 7.03 -6.80 7.82
N LEU A 154 7.69 -5.75 8.32
CA LEU A 154 9.10 -5.82 8.72
C LEU A 154 9.32 -6.74 9.92
N GLU A 155 8.44 -6.67 10.93
CA GLU A 155 8.54 -7.53 12.11
C GLU A 155 8.28 -9.01 11.78
N TYR A 156 7.33 -9.29 10.88
CA TYR A 156 7.15 -10.64 10.33
C TYR A 156 8.38 -11.14 9.57
N GLY A 157 9.00 -10.28 8.76
CA GLY A 157 10.24 -10.60 8.03
C GLY A 157 11.41 -10.93 8.94
N LYS A 158 11.55 -10.23 10.08
CA LYS A 158 12.55 -10.52 11.12
C LYS A 158 12.27 -11.82 11.89
N GLY A 159 11.09 -12.41 11.71
CA GLY A 159 10.65 -13.60 12.44
C GLY A 159 10.18 -13.33 13.87
N ASN A 160 9.99 -12.06 14.23
CA ASN A 160 9.47 -11.65 15.54
C ASN A 160 7.99 -12.02 15.67
N ASP A 161 7.25 -12.01 14.57
CA ASP A 161 5.87 -12.48 14.49
C ASP A 161 5.71 -13.81 13.76
N LYS A 162 4.81 -14.65 14.28
CA LYS A 162 4.49 -15.96 13.67
C LYS A 162 3.53 -15.86 12.48
N LYS A 163 2.82 -14.74 12.35
CA LYS A 163 1.84 -14.47 11.30
C LYS A 163 1.95 -13.01 10.87
N LEU A 164 1.72 -12.76 9.60
CA LEU A 164 1.54 -11.41 9.08
C LEU A 164 0.22 -10.86 9.62
N THR A 165 0.23 -9.64 10.14
CA THR A 165 -0.97 -9.01 10.71
C THR A 165 -1.22 -7.64 10.11
N PHE A 166 -2.48 -7.23 10.15
CA PHE A 166 -2.93 -5.90 9.72
C PHE A 166 -3.53 -5.20 10.95
N THR A 167 -2.68 -4.91 11.95
CA THR A 167 -3.13 -4.48 13.30
C THR A 167 -3.46 -3.01 13.41
N GLY A 168 -4.07 -2.41 12.38
CA GLY A 168 -4.28 -0.98 12.17
C GLY A 168 -5.18 -0.34 13.24
N GLU A 169 -4.70 -0.36 14.48
CA GLU A 169 -5.39 -0.29 15.77
C GLU A 169 -5.92 -1.63 16.32
N LYS A 170 -5.03 -2.43 16.94
CA LYS A 170 -5.35 -3.03 18.26
C LYS A 170 -4.87 -2.08 19.36
N GLN A 171 -5.50 -0.91 19.49
CA GLN A 171 -5.55 -0.15 20.75
C GLN A 171 -6.92 0.51 20.88
#